data_AF-A0A7J6GIA6-F1
#
_entry.id   AF-A0A7J6GIA6-F1
#
_cell.length_a   1.000
_cell.length_b   1.000
_cell.length_c   1.000
_cell.angle_alpha   90.00
_cell.angle_beta   90.00
_cell.angle_gamma   90.00
#
_symmetry.space_group_name_H-M   'P 1'
#
loop_
_entity.id
_entity.type
_entity.pdbx_description
1 polymer ?
#
loop_
_entity_poly.entity_id
_entity_poly.type
_entity_poly.pdbx_seq_one_letter_code
_entity_poly.pdbx_strand_id
1 'polypeptide(L)'
;MGHNEEVEPLIFHNLGGFVGFPDNDPDSDIPPDDKNLLKNRPVLDRAIVISAGVVANVIFAYVIIFVQVLSVGLPVQEAFPGVLVPEVRPLSAASRDGLLPGDVILQVNGSELPKAGPNAVLEIVDIVRGKQDFEIGVTPDENLDGTGKIGVQLSPNTKFSKVIPKNIWEAFNFSGKEFWGLSYNVLDSLKQTFLNFSQTAGKVSGPVAIIAVGAEVARSNTDGLYQFAAVLNLNLAVINLLPLPALDGGSLALVLIEAARGGRKLPMEIEQRIMSSGIMAVILLGLFLIVRDTLNLDFIKDIMLFIEALFDKTVSEAGLVFDVRKKATDKINHTKYTPSRKFFEFLTRATPVLLGLWRGSGQKLY
;
A
#
# COMPACT_ATOMS: atom_id res chain seq x y z
N MET A 1 -34.05 8.32 -50.91
CA MET A 1 -34.50 9.19 -49.79
C MET A 1 -34.89 8.24 -48.68
N GLY A 2 -34.05 7.87 -47.72
CA GLY A 2 -32.91 8.58 -47.16
C GLY A 2 -33.26 8.96 -45.73
N HIS A 3 -33.02 8.05 -44.77
CA HIS A 3 -32.56 8.40 -43.44
C HIS A 3 -31.79 7.20 -42.90
N ASN A 4 -30.47 7.34 -42.93
CA ASN A 4 -29.51 6.42 -42.37
C ASN A 4 -29.65 6.43 -40.85
N GLU A 5 -29.75 5.25 -40.26
CA GLU A 5 -29.41 5.00 -38.87
C GLU A 5 -27.91 5.24 -38.71
N GLU A 6 -27.54 6.45 -38.31
CA GLU A 6 -26.20 6.71 -37.78
C GLU A 6 -26.17 6.20 -36.34
N VAL A 7 -25.71 4.95 -36.23
CA VAL A 7 -25.16 4.40 -34.99
C VAL A 7 -23.94 5.25 -34.66
N GLU A 8 -24.10 6.25 -33.79
CA GLU A 8 -22.95 7.02 -33.31
C GLU A 8 -21.95 6.05 -32.65
N PRO A 9 -20.69 6.05 -33.10
CA PRO A 9 -19.68 5.18 -32.53
C PRO A 9 -19.42 5.65 -31.11
N LEU A 10 -19.59 4.76 -30.12
CA LEU A 10 -19.13 4.96 -28.76
C LEU A 10 -17.63 5.28 -28.81
N ILE A 11 -17.31 6.58 -28.77
CA ILE A 11 -15.95 7.06 -28.75
C ILE A 11 -15.37 6.63 -27.41
N PHE A 12 -14.43 5.68 -27.48
CA PHE A 12 -13.46 5.34 -26.45
C PHE A 12 -12.71 6.63 -26.04
N HIS A 13 -13.30 7.40 -25.12
CA HIS A 13 -12.64 8.50 -24.44
C HIS A 13 -12.88 8.33 -22.94
N ASN A 14 -12.23 7.30 -22.39
CA ASN A 14 -11.70 7.25 -21.02
C ASN A 14 -11.20 5.83 -20.75
N LEU A 15 -9.89 5.67 -20.62
CA LEU A 15 -9.26 4.45 -20.06
C LEU A 15 -9.50 4.30 -18.53
N GLY A 16 -10.47 5.02 -17.99
CA GLY A 16 -11.05 4.79 -16.67
C GLY A 16 -12.55 4.61 -16.87
N GLY A 17 -13.04 3.37 -16.71
CA GLY A 17 -14.41 2.95 -17.00
C GLY A 17 -15.48 3.61 -16.12
N PHE A 18 -15.65 4.92 -16.24
CA PHE A 18 -16.78 5.63 -15.68
C PHE A 18 -17.95 5.51 -16.65
N VAL A 19 -18.76 4.46 -16.45
CA VAL A 19 -20.06 4.35 -17.12
C VAL A 19 -20.95 5.45 -16.52
N GLY A 20 -21.13 6.54 -17.27
CA GLY A 20 -22.05 7.60 -16.89
C GLY A 20 -23.46 7.06 -16.84
N PHE A 21 -24.07 7.01 -15.65
CA PHE A 21 -25.48 6.66 -15.54
C PHE A 21 -26.33 7.87 -15.96
N PRO A 22 -27.34 7.68 -16.82
CA PRO A 22 -28.31 8.73 -17.15
C PRO A 22 -29.00 9.32 -15.91
N ASP A 23 -28.99 8.57 -14.80
CA ASP A 23 -29.46 8.98 -13.48
C ASP A 23 -28.79 10.24 -12.92
N ASN A 24 -27.54 10.50 -13.33
CA ASN A 24 -26.70 11.59 -12.82
C ASN A 24 -26.56 12.76 -13.80
N ASP A 25 -27.18 12.65 -14.98
CA ASP A 25 -27.16 13.68 -16.01
C ASP A 25 -28.36 14.63 -15.83
N PRO A 26 -28.15 15.90 -15.44
CA PRO A 26 -29.23 16.88 -15.28
C PRO A 26 -29.93 17.21 -16.61
N ASP A 27 -29.28 16.94 -17.74
CA ASP A 27 -29.80 17.19 -19.08
C ASP A 27 -30.37 15.91 -19.74
N SER A 28 -30.58 14.85 -18.95
CA SER A 28 -31.14 13.58 -19.44
C SER A 28 -32.60 13.73 -19.89
N ASP A 29 -32.87 13.33 -21.12
CA ASP A 29 -34.23 13.26 -21.68
C ASP A 29 -35.10 12.15 -21.06
N ILE A 30 -34.55 11.34 -20.16
CA ILE A 30 -35.24 10.21 -19.54
C ILE A 30 -36.05 10.67 -18.31
N PRO A 31 -37.37 10.41 -18.24
CA PRO A 31 -38.19 10.78 -17.09
C PRO A 31 -37.63 10.23 -15.77
N PRO A 32 -37.57 11.01 -14.67
CA PRO A 32 -36.99 10.57 -13.39
C PRO A 32 -37.58 9.28 -12.79
N ASP A 33 -38.83 8.95 -13.15
CA ASP A 33 -39.57 7.77 -12.69
C ASP A 33 -39.46 6.55 -13.63
N ASP A 34 -38.66 6.64 -14.69
CA ASP A 34 -38.47 5.54 -15.63
C ASP A 34 -37.89 4.30 -14.91
N LYS A 35 -38.52 3.14 -15.14
CA LYS A 35 -38.14 1.86 -14.52
C LYS A 35 -36.75 1.37 -14.95
N ASN A 36 -36.20 1.91 -16.04
CA ASN A 36 -34.90 1.57 -16.57
C ASN A 36 -33.75 2.34 -15.92
N LEU A 37 -34.03 3.46 -15.26
CA LEU A 37 -33.04 4.19 -14.48
C LEU A 37 -32.53 3.34 -13.32
N LEU A 38 -31.22 3.34 -13.08
CA LEU A 38 -30.58 2.46 -12.11
C LEU A 38 -31.18 2.68 -10.71
N LYS A 39 -31.43 3.94 -10.32
CA LYS A 39 -32.09 4.38 -9.09
C LYS A 39 -33.48 3.76 -8.90
N ASN A 40 -34.14 3.33 -9.97
CA ASN A 40 -35.49 2.75 -9.95
C ASN A 40 -35.51 1.21 -10.07
N ARG A 41 -34.35 0.59 -10.31
CA ARG A 41 -34.21 -0.87 -10.37
C ARG A 41 -34.29 -1.53 -8.97
N PRO A 42 -34.62 -2.83 -8.89
CA PRO A 42 -34.53 -3.62 -7.67
C PRO A 42 -33.15 -3.49 -6.99
N VAL A 43 -33.12 -3.73 -5.67
CA VAL A 43 -31.91 -3.66 -4.84
C VAL A 43 -30.79 -4.55 -5.40
N LEU A 44 -31.11 -5.77 -5.82
CA LEU A 44 -30.12 -6.73 -6.31
C LEU A 44 -29.48 -6.27 -7.63
N ASP A 45 -30.29 -5.78 -8.56
CA ASP A 45 -29.81 -5.26 -9.84
C ASP A 45 -28.87 -4.06 -9.62
N ARG A 46 -29.25 -3.15 -8.71
CA ARG A 46 -28.39 -2.03 -8.31
C ARG A 46 -27.09 -2.51 -7.69
N ALA A 47 -27.14 -3.47 -6.76
CA ALA A 47 -25.96 -4.01 -6.11
C ALA A 47 -24.99 -4.68 -7.12
N ILE A 48 -25.52 -5.42 -8.10
CA ILE A 48 -24.72 -6.05 -9.16
C ILE A 48 -24.04 -4.98 -10.03
N VAL A 49 -24.78 -3.95 -10.46
CA VAL A 49 -24.23 -2.88 -11.30
C VAL A 49 -23.18 -2.06 -10.54
N ILE A 50 -23.44 -1.70 -9.29
CA ILE A 50 -22.49 -0.94 -8.46
C ILE A 50 -21.22 -1.76 -8.18
N SER A 51 -21.36 -3.06 -7.92
CA SER A 51 -20.21 -3.93 -7.67
C SER A 51 -19.41 -4.29 -8.93
N ALA A 52 -19.90 -3.97 -10.13
CA ALA A 52 -19.23 -4.29 -11.38
C ALA A 52 -17.83 -3.66 -11.48
N GLY A 53 -17.64 -2.43 -10.95
CA GLY A 53 -16.33 -1.78 -10.91
C GLY A 53 -15.31 -2.55 -10.06
N VAL A 54 -15.71 -2.98 -8.86
CA VAL A 54 -14.88 -3.82 -7.97
C VAL A 54 -14.57 -5.16 -8.63
N VAL A 55 -15.59 -5.81 -9.19
CA VAL A 55 -15.44 -7.11 -9.88
C VAL A 55 -14.50 -7.00 -11.07
N ALA A 56 -14.56 -5.92 -11.84
CA ALA A 56 -13.66 -5.68 -12.96
C ALA A 56 -12.19 -5.58 -12.51
N ASN A 57 -11.90 -4.87 -11.40
CA ASN A 57 -10.55 -4.79 -10.85
C ASN A 57 -10.04 -6.17 -10.38
N VAL A 58 -10.90 -6.98 -9.75
CA VAL A 58 -10.56 -8.35 -9.33
C VAL A 58 -10.26 -9.24 -10.54
N ILE A 59 -11.12 -9.20 -11.57
CA ILE A 59 -10.93 -9.95 -12.81
C ILE A 59 -9.63 -9.51 -13.50
N PHE A 60 -9.39 -8.20 -13.59
CA PHE A 60 -8.20 -7.68 -14.24
C PHE A 60 -6.92 -8.08 -13.49
N ALA A 61 -6.93 -8.06 -12.16
CA ALA A 61 -5.83 -8.60 -11.36
C ALA A 61 -5.57 -10.08 -11.65
N TYR A 62 -6.63 -10.90 -11.73
CA TYR A 62 -6.51 -12.32 -12.07
C TYR A 62 -5.92 -12.51 -13.47
N VAL A 63 -6.37 -11.73 -14.46
CA VAL A 63 -5.86 -11.78 -15.84
C VAL A 63 -4.38 -11.40 -15.88
N ILE A 64 -3.95 -10.37 -15.16
CA ILE A 64 -2.54 -9.97 -15.06
C ILE A 64 -1.69 -11.13 -14.52
N ILE A 65 -2.13 -11.77 -13.43
CA ILE A 65 -1.44 -12.92 -12.84
C ILE A 65 -1.41 -14.10 -13.81
N PHE A 66 -2.51 -14.36 -14.52
CA PHE A 66 -2.59 -15.43 -15.51
C PHE A 66 -1.62 -15.21 -16.67
N VAL A 67 -1.53 -13.98 -17.18
CA VAL A 67 -0.53 -13.61 -18.20
C VAL A 67 0.89 -13.72 -17.67
N GLN A 68 1.14 -13.32 -16.42
CA GLN A 68 2.44 -13.51 -15.76
C GLN A 68 2.82 -14.98 -15.71
N VAL A 69 1.92 -15.84 -15.24
CA VAL A 69 2.15 -17.29 -15.11
C VAL A 69 2.44 -17.94 -16.46
N LEU A 70 1.78 -17.49 -17.54
CA LEU A 70 2.04 -17.99 -18.89
C LEU A 70 3.35 -17.48 -19.50
N SER A 71 3.69 -16.21 -19.29
CA SER A 71 4.82 -15.55 -19.97
C SER A 71 6.14 -15.73 -19.21
N VAL A 72 6.09 -15.61 -17.89
CA VAL A 72 7.26 -15.60 -17.00
C VAL A 72 7.37 -16.92 -16.23
N GLY A 73 6.24 -17.55 -15.93
CA GLY A 73 6.17 -18.65 -14.96
C GLY A 73 5.94 -18.16 -13.54
N LEU A 74 5.59 -19.09 -12.66
CA LEU A 74 5.35 -18.80 -11.25
C LEU A 74 6.69 -18.89 -10.48
N PRO A 75 7.11 -17.83 -9.75
CA PRO A 75 8.24 -17.94 -8.84
C PRO A 75 7.82 -18.81 -7.66
N VAL A 76 8.31 -20.04 -7.61
CA VAL A 76 8.09 -20.94 -6.47
C VAL A 76 9.35 -20.98 -5.63
N GLN A 77 9.16 -20.84 -4.32
CA GLN A 77 10.20 -21.14 -3.36
C GLN A 77 10.22 -22.65 -3.16
N GLU A 78 11.17 -23.31 -3.80
CA GLU A 78 11.45 -24.71 -3.52
C GLU A 78 12.28 -24.77 -2.26
N ALA A 79 11.73 -25.43 -1.26
CA ALA A 79 12.28 -25.56 0.06
C ALA A 79 13.11 -26.84 0.12
N PHE A 80 14.43 -26.70 0.29
CA PHE A 80 15.37 -27.80 0.40
C PHE A 80 15.68 -28.10 1.87
N PRO A 81 16.07 -29.34 2.21
CA PRO A 81 16.52 -29.67 3.56
C PRO A 81 17.68 -28.78 4.01
N GLY A 82 17.72 -28.50 5.31
CA GLY A 82 18.79 -27.75 5.96
C GLY A 82 18.65 -26.24 5.94
N VAL A 83 19.67 -25.58 6.48
CA VAL A 83 19.77 -24.12 6.63
C VAL A 83 21.00 -23.63 5.89
N LEU A 84 20.80 -22.68 4.99
CA LEU A 84 21.86 -22.05 4.22
C LEU A 84 22.58 -21.01 5.08
N VAL A 85 23.90 -20.94 4.93
CA VAL A 85 24.78 -19.93 5.51
C VAL A 85 25.16 -18.91 4.42
N PRO A 86 24.45 -17.78 4.24
CA PRO A 86 24.76 -16.84 3.16
C PRO A 86 26.04 -16.05 3.43
N GLU A 87 26.34 -15.81 4.70
CA GLU A 87 27.45 -14.98 5.13
C GLU A 87 28.06 -15.53 6.41
N VAL A 88 29.39 -15.53 6.47
CA VAL A 88 30.18 -15.84 7.65
C VAL A 88 30.99 -14.61 8.02
N ARG A 89 30.84 -14.12 9.25
CA ARG A 89 31.58 -12.93 9.70
C ARG A 89 33.07 -13.25 9.84
N PRO A 90 33.96 -12.38 9.33
CA PRO A 90 35.39 -12.53 9.57
C PRO A 90 35.73 -12.62 11.06
N LEU A 91 36.73 -13.44 11.41
CA LEU A 91 37.25 -13.64 12.78
C LEU A 91 36.26 -14.26 13.78
N SER A 92 35.06 -14.64 13.35
CA SER A 92 34.09 -15.34 14.19
C SER A 92 34.47 -16.80 14.44
N ALA A 93 33.88 -17.43 15.47
CA ALA A 93 33.98 -18.87 15.68
C ALA A 93 33.74 -19.70 14.40
N ALA A 94 32.66 -19.44 13.68
CA ALA A 94 32.38 -20.15 12.43
C ALA A 94 33.48 -19.96 11.37
N SER A 95 34.07 -18.76 11.28
CA SER A 95 35.19 -18.52 10.36
C SER A 95 36.46 -19.24 10.77
N ARG A 96 36.71 -19.42 12.08
CA ARG A 96 37.90 -20.14 12.59
C ARG A 96 37.75 -21.65 12.42
N ASP A 97 36.52 -22.14 12.55
CA ASP A 97 36.18 -23.56 12.48
C ASP A 97 35.85 -24.01 11.04
N GLY A 98 36.04 -23.13 10.06
CA GLY A 98 36.06 -23.47 8.63
C GLY A 98 34.71 -23.42 7.92
N LEU A 99 33.67 -22.85 8.54
CA LEU A 99 32.39 -22.60 7.88
C LEU A 99 32.57 -21.53 6.80
N LEU A 100 32.01 -21.79 5.61
CA LEU A 100 32.11 -20.89 4.46
C LEU A 100 30.73 -20.36 4.03
N PRO A 101 30.69 -19.15 3.45
CA PRO A 101 29.49 -18.68 2.75
C PRO A 101 29.07 -19.67 1.66
N GLY A 102 27.80 -20.08 1.69
CA GLY A 102 27.21 -21.08 0.78
C GLY A 102 27.02 -22.46 1.40
N ASP A 103 27.59 -22.73 2.58
CA ASP A 103 27.39 -24.01 3.27
C ASP A 103 25.92 -24.22 3.66
N VAL A 104 25.49 -25.48 3.58
CA VAL A 104 24.13 -25.89 3.99
C VAL A 104 24.25 -26.83 5.18
N ILE A 105 23.75 -26.37 6.32
CA ILE A 105 23.67 -27.15 7.55
C ILE A 105 22.49 -28.10 7.41
N LEU A 106 22.74 -29.41 7.32
CA LEU A 106 21.69 -30.42 7.19
C LEU A 106 21.23 -30.99 8.54
N GLN A 107 22.10 -30.97 9.55
CA GLN A 107 21.92 -31.66 10.82
C GLN A 107 22.62 -30.88 11.93
N VAL A 108 22.08 -30.93 13.15
CA VAL A 108 22.74 -30.40 14.35
C VAL A 108 22.59 -31.46 15.45
N ASN A 109 23.70 -31.88 16.08
CA ASN A 109 23.71 -32.88 17.17
C ASN A 109 22.97 -34.18 16.81
N GLY A 110 23.27 -34.75 15.63
CA GLY A 110 22.66 -35.98 15.12
C GLY A 110 21.17 -35.88 14.79
N SER A 111 20.54 -34.72 14.99
CA SER A 111 19.14 -34.47 14.65
C SER A 111 19.06 -33.81 13.27
N GLU A 112 18.35 -34.45 12.34
CA GLU A 112 18.06 -33.86 11.03
C GLU A 112 17.18 -32.63 11.20
N LEU A 113 17.60 -31.52 10.59
CA LEU A 113 16.77 -30.33 10.58
C LEU A 113 15.52 -30.58 9.74
N PRO A 114 14.35 -30.07 10.16
CA PRO A 114 13.10 -30.27 9.43
C PRO A 114 13.23 -29.79 7.98
N LYS A 115 12.42 -30.38 7.09
CA LYS A 115 12.35 -29.97 5.68
C LYS A 115 11.81 -28.54 5.57
N ALA A 116 12.77 -27.61 5.63
CA ALA A 116 12.69 -26.21 5.31
C ALA A 116 11.73 -25.35 6.14
N GLY A 117 12.01 -24.03 6.13
CA GLY A 117 11.17 -23.00 6.72
C GLY A 117 11.84 -22.29 7.91
N PRO A 118 11.17 -21.25 8.45
CA PRO A 118 11.70 -20.42 9.53
C PRO A 118 12.06 -21.22 10.79
N ASN A 119 11.35 -22.34 11.02
CA ASN A 119 11.51 -23.18 12.21
C ASN A 119 12.90 -23.84 12.28
N ALA A 120 13.46 -24.26 11.13
CA ALA A 120 14.80 -24.85 11.10
C ALA A 120 15.89 -23.83 11.50
N VAL A 121 15.69 -22.56 11.16
CA VAL A 121 16.60 -21.47 11.56
C VAL A 121 16.51 -21.23 13.06
N LEU A 122 15.29 -21.19 13.62
CA LEU A 122 15.07 -20.99 15.06
C LEU A 122 15.71 -22.11 15.90
N GLU A 123 15.61 -23.35 15.44
CA GLU A 123 16.21 -24.51 16.12
C GLU A 123 17.74 -24.38 16.21
N ILE A 124 18.42 -23.99 15.13
CA ILE A 124 19.88 -23.73 15.16
C ILE A 124 20.20 -22.58 16.13
N VAL A 125 19.41 -21.50 16.11
CA VAL A 125 19.63 -20.35 16.99
C VAL A 125 19.52 -20.73 18.47
N ASP A 126 18.54 -21.55 18.83
CA ASP A 126 18.35 -22.02 20.20
C ASP A 126 19.51 -22.92 20.68
N ILE A 127 20.01 -23.80 19.80
CA ILE A 127 21.18 -24.65 20.10
C ILE A 127 22.43 -23.80 20.31
N VAL A 128 22.70 -22.83 19.42
CA VAL A 128 23.88 -21.93 19.53
C VAL A 128 23.84 -21.11 20.82
N ARG A 129 22.67 -20.66 21.25
CA ARG A 129 22.52 -19.90 22.50
C ARG A 129 22.85 -20.72 23.74
N GLY A 130 22.67 -22.04 23.69
CA GLY A 130 22.93 -22.98 24.79
C GLY A 130 24.41 -23.27 25.09
N LYS A 131 25.36 -22.69 24.34
CA LYS A 131 26.83 -22.85 24.53
C LYS A 131 27.32 -24.32 24.50
N GLN A 132 26.62 -25.21 23.78
CA GLN A 132 27.14 -26.54 23.53
C GLN A 132 28.00 -26.54 22.26
N ASP A 133 29.12 -27.25 22.29
CA ASP A 133 29.76 -27.71 21.06
C ASP A 133 28.74 -28.59 20.33
N PHE A 134 28.31 -28.15 19.16
CA PHE A 134 27.37 -28.92 18.35
C PHE A 134 28.09 -29.53 17.16
N GLU A 135 27.64 -30.71 16.73
CA GLU A 135 28.32 -31.64 15.80
C GLU A 135 28.70 -31.08 14.42
N ILE A 136 28.36 -29.82 14.13
CA ILE A 136 28.86 -29.08 12.96
C ILE A 136 30.32 -28.64 13.20
N GLY A 137 30.88 -28.92 14.40
CA GLY A 137 32.28 -28.69 14.73
C GLY A 137 32.62 -27.23 14.98
N VAL A 138 31.62 -26.43 15.35
CA VAL A 138 31.79 -24.99 15.62
C VAL A 138 31.61 -24.72 17.12
N THR A 139 32.64 -24.17 17.75
CA THR A 139 32.61 -23.81 19.18
C THR A 139 32.15 -22.36 19.35
N PRO A 140 30.96 -22.08 19.91
CA PRO A 140 30.45 -20.71 20.01
C PRO A 140 31.33 -19.78 20.85
N ASP A 141 31.51 -18.55 20.38
CA ASP A 141 32.10 -17.47 21.19
C ASP A 141 31.14 -17.06 22.30
N GLU A 142 31.68 -16.78 23.48
CA GLU A 142 30.90 -16.28 24.61
C GLU A 142 30.63 -14.78 24.46
N ASN A 143 29.36 -14.41 24.49
CA ASN A 143 28.93 -13.02 24.48
C ASN A 143 28.83 -12.48 25.93
N LEU A 144 28.88 -11.15 26.10
CA LEU A 144 28.86 -10.49 27.42
C LEU A 144 27.61 -10.78 28.26
N ASP A 145 26.52 -11.18 27.61
CA ASP A 145 25.25 -11.58 28.21
C ASP A 145 25.20 -13.08 28.58
N GLY A 146 26.31 -13.81 28.40
CA GLY A 146 26.40 -15.24 28.67
C GLY A 146 25.76 -16.12 27.60
N THR A 147 25.37 -15.57 26.44
CA THR A 147 24.87 -16.36 25.29
C THR A 147 26.01 -16.77 24.36
N GLY A 148 25.87 -17.90 23.65
CA GLY A 148 26.81 -18.32 22.61
C GLY A 148 26.54 -17.64 21.27
N LYS A 149 27.60 -17.36 20.50
CA LYS A 149 27.48 -16.79 19.14
C LYS A 149 28.56 -17.36 18.21
N ILE A 150 28.15 -17.83 17.04
CA ILE A 150 29.08 -18.39 16.04
C ILE A 150 29.45 -17.42 14.90
N GLY A 151 28.68 -16.33 14.74
CA GLY A 151 28.99 -15.28 13.76
C GLY A 151 28.57 -15.54 12.31
N VAL A 152 27.54 -16.35 12.09
CA VAL A 152 26.98 -16.60 10.75
C VAL A 152 25.62 -15.92 10.58
N GLN A 153 25.26 -15.62 9.33
CA GLN A 153 23.88 -15.37 8.95
C GLN A 153 23.24 -16.71 8.58
N LEU A 154 22.03 -16.96 9.07
CA LEU A 154 21.27 -18.17 8.74
C LEU A 154 20.05 -17.77 7.91
N SER A 155 19.76 -18.57 6.89
CA SER A 155 18.57 -18.41 6.06
C SER A 155 17.98 -19.78 5.70
N PRO A 156 16.66 -19.89 5.52
CA PRO A 156 16.06 -21.11 4.99
C PRO A 156 16.74 -21.49 3.67
N ASN A 157 17.03 -22.78 3.48
CA ASN A 157 17.58 -23.26 2.21
C ASN A 157 16.47 -23.31 1.15
N THR A 158 16.14 -22.17 0.56
CA THR A 158 15.16 -22.06 -0.51
C THR A 158 15.85 -21.66 -1.82
N LYS A 159 15.49 -22.32 -2.92
CA LYS A 159 15.81 -21.82 -4.26
C LYS A 159 14.55 -21.30 -4.90
N PHE A 160 14.65 -20.11 -5.48
CA PHE A 160 13.61 -19.55 -6.31
C PHE A 160 13.73 -20.19 -7.69
N SER A 161 12.85 -21.13 -8.01
CA SER A 161 12.70 -21.67 -9.37
C SER A 161 11.48 -21.04 -10.03
N LYS A 162 11.54 -20.88 -11.35
CA LYS A 162 10.37 -20.49 -12.14
C LYS A 162 9.75 -21.77 -12.68
N VAL A 163 8.54 -22.06 -12.24
CA VAL A 163 7.77 -23.17 -12.80
C VAL A 163 6.85 -22.62 -13.87
N ILE A 164 7.14 -22.98 -15.12
CA ILE A 164 6.27 -22.69 -16.26
C ILE A 164 5.22 -23.80 -16.35
N PRO A 165 3.93 -23.46 -16.40
CA PRO A 165 2.87 -24.46 -16.51
C PRO A 165 2.97 -25.25 -17.82
N LYS A 166 2.73 -26.56 -17.76
CA LYS A 166 2.80 -27.47 -18.91
C LYS A 166 1.56 -27.37 -19.80
N ASN A 167 0.45 -26.89 -19.25
CA ASN A 167 -0.80 -26.71 -19.97
C ASN A 167 -1.63 -25.55 -19.37
N ILE A 168 -2.66 -25.13 -20.09
CA ILE A 168 -3.54 -24.01 -19.70
C ILE A 168 -4.23 -24.28 -18.36
N TRP A 169 -4.60 -25.54 -18.07
CA TRP A 169 -5.26 -25.88 -16.81
C TRP A 169 -4.34 -25.72 -15.59
N GLU A 170 -3.08 -26.13 -15.73
CA GLU A 170 -2.04 -25.89 -14.72
C GLU A 170 -1.81 -24.39 -14.52
N ALA A 171 -1.84 -23.60 -15.59
CA ALA A 171 -1.75 -22.14 -15.50
C ALA A 171 -2.93 -21.54 -14.70
N PHE A 172 -4.17 -22.00 -14.92
CA PHE A 172 -5.33 -21.57 -14.13
C PHE A 172 -5.17 -21.90 -12.63
N ASN A 173 -4.70 -23.11 -12.31
CA ASN A 173 -4.47 -23.52 -10.92
C ASN A 173 -3.36 -22.71 -10.24
N PHE A 174 -2.24 -22.50 -10.93
CA PHE A 174 -1.13 -21.68 -10.43
C PHE A 174 -1.55 -20.23 -10.24
N SER A 175 -2.26 -19.66 -11.21
CA SER A 175 -2.79 -18.29 -11.13
C SER A 175 -3.81 -18.16 -10.01
N GLY A 176 -4.66 -19.17 -9.79
CA GLY A 176 -5.61 -19.21 -8.68
C GLY A 176 -4.91 -19.24 -7.32
N LYS A 177 -3.87 -20.06 -7.17
CA LYS A 177 -3.07 -20.12 -5.95
C LYS A 177 -2.38 -18.78 -5.66
N GLU A 178 -1.73 -18.20 -6.66
CA GLU A 178 -1.04 -16.91 -6.55
C GLU A 178 -2.02 -15.78 -6.25
N PHE A 179 -3.14 -15.72 -6.97
CA PHE A 179 -4.22 -14.75 -6.75
C PHE A 179 -4.75 -14.82 -5.32
N TRP A 180 -4.98 -16.03 -4.78
CA TRP A 180 -5.42 -16.19 -3.40
C TRP A 180 -4.37 -15.72 -2.39
N GLY A 181 -3.09 -16.03 -2.64
CA GLY A 181 -1.97 -15.56 -1.82
C GLY A 181 -1.86 -14.04 -1.80
N LEU A 182 -1.89 -13.40 -2.97
CA LEU A 182 -1.85 -11.93 -3.09
C LEU A 182 -3.09 -11.28 -2.47
N SER A 183 -4.27 -11.86 -2.67
CA SER A 183 -5.51 -11.37 -2.06
C SER A 183 -5.45 -11.43 -0.53
N TYR A 184 -4.96 -12.54 0.03
CA TYR A 184 -4.73 -12.66 1.47
C TYR A 184 -3.74 -11.61 1.97
N ASN A 185 -2.61 -11.43 1.28
CA ASN A 185 -1.58 -10.44 1.67
C ASN A 185 -2.12 -9.01 1.65
N VAL A 186 -2.94 -8.66 0.65
CA VAL A 186 -3.59 -7.34 0.56
C VAL A 186 -4.57 -7.15 1.72
N LEU A 187 -5.45 -8.13 1.97
CA LEU A 187 -6.43 -8.07 3.06
C LEU A 187 -5.76 -8.00 4.43
N ASP A 188 -4.71 -8.81 4.65
CA ASP A 188 -3.96 -8.81 5.89
C ASP A 188 -3.20 -7.51 6.09
N SER A 189 -2.58 -6.96 5.04
CA SER A 189 -1.93 -5.64 5.09
C SER A 189 -2.92 -4.53 5.44
N LEU A 190 -4.13 -4.57 4.88
CA LEU A 190 -5.18 -3.61 5.21
C LEU A 190 -5.66 -3.77 6.65
N LYS A 191 -5.88 -5.02 7.10
CA LYS A 191 -6.25 -5.34 8.48
C LYS A 191 -5.20 -4.85 9.47
N GLN A 192 -3.92 -5.10 9.21
CA GLN A 192 -2.81 -4.61 10.04
C GLN A 192 -2.75 -3.09 10.04
N THR A 193 -2.96 -2.43 8.89
CA THR A 193 -3.00 -0.97 8.80
C THR A 193 -4.13 -0.38 9.64
N PHE A 194 -5.30 -1.01 9.64
CA PHE A 194 -6.45 -0.55 10.42
C PHE A 194 -6.26 -0.80 11.93
N LEU A 195 -5.84 -2.00 12.32
CA LEU A 195 -5.67 -2.36 13.74
C LEU A 195 -4.44 -1.71 14.38
N ASN A 196 -3.36 -1.51 13.62
CA ASN A 196 -2.10 -0.92 14.08
C ASN A 196 -1.83 0.43 13.39
N PHE A 197 -2.87 1.27 13.27
CA PHE A 197 -2.82 2.52 12.50
C PHE A 197 -1.68 3.45 12.94
N SER A 198 -1.47 3.63 14.25
CA SER A 198 -0.39 4.47 14.79
C SER A 198 1.01 4.08 14.26
N GLN A 199 1.24 2.78 14.04
CA GLN A 199 2.53 2.26 13.59
C GLN A 199 2.65 2.22 12.06
N THR A 200 1.50 2.22 11.35
CA THR A 200 1.43 1.98 9.90
C THR A 200 1.12 3.24 9.10
N ALA A 201 0.47 4.25 9.71
CA ALA A 201 0.08 5.49 9.03
C ALA A 201 1.27 6.27 8.44
N GLY A 202 2.44 6.22 9.11
CA GLY A 202 3.68 6.80 8.60
C GLY A 202 4.31 6.01 7.44
N LYS A 203 3.88 4.77 7.21
CA LYS A 203 4.32 3.87 6.13
C LYS A 203 3.37 3.84 4.94
N VAL A 204 2.20 4.49 5.04
CA VAL A 204 1.25 4.61 3.92
C VAL A 204 1.89 5.44 2.82
N SER A 205 2.21 4.77 1.72
CA SER A 205 2.73 5.41 0.50
C SER A 205 1.65 6.31 -0.08
N GLY A 206 1.95 7.59 -0.29
CA GLY A 206 1.05 8.45 -1.04
C GLY A 206 1.28 8.33 -2.56
N PRO A 207 0.57 9.13 -3.37
CA PRO A 207 0.56 8.98 -4.83
C PRO A 207 1.95 9.09 -5.47
N VAL A 208 2.79 10.00 -4.96
CA VAL A 208 4.14 10.23 -5.49
C VAL A 208 5.04 9.01 -5.22
N ALA A 209 4.94 8.42 -4.03
CA ALA A 209 5.68 7.22 -3.67
C ALA A 209 5.27 6.01 -4.52
N ILE A 210 3.97 5.87 -4.82
CA ILE A 210 3.46 4.77 -5.67
C ILE A 210 4.05 4.89 -7.09
N ILE A 211 4.11 6.09 -7.67
CA ILE A 211 4.71 6.32 -8.99
C ILE A 211 6.20 5.99 -8.96
N ALA A 212 6.92 6.39 -7.90
CA ALA A 212 8.35 6.12 -7.77
C ALA A 212 8.63 4.60 -7.68
N VAL A 213 7.88 3.88 -6.84
CA VAL A 213 7.99 2.41 -6.73
C VAL A 213 7.63 1.74 -8.06
N GLY A 214 6.56 2.19 -8.73
CA GLY A 214 6.18 1.66 -10.04
C GLY A 214 7.25 1.87 -11.09
N ALA A 215 7.88 3.05 -11.13
CA ALA A 215 8.98 3.35 -12.04
C ALA A 215 10.22 2.50 -11.75
N GLU A 216 10.51 2.22 -10.48
CA GLU A 216 11.61 1.35 -10.07
C GLU A 216 11.38 -0.11 -10.46
N VAL A 217 10.17 -0.61 -10.22
CA VAL A 217 9.76 -1.96 -10.61
C VAL A 217 9.79 -2.13 -12.13
N ALA A 218 9.31 -1.13 -12.88
CA ALA A 218 9.33 -1.15 -14.34
C ALA A 218 10.76 -1.19 -14.93
N ARG A 219 11.76 -0.66 -14.21
CA ARG A 219 13.18 -0.69 -14.64
C ARG A 219 13.92 -1.96 -14.21
N SER A 220 13.51 -2.60 -13.12
CA SER A 220 14.27 -3.69 -12.50
C SER A 220 13.97 -5.06 -13.12
N ASN A 221 12.72 -5.52 -13.11
CA ASN A 221 12.33 -6.84 -13.66
C ASN A 221 10.87 -6.87 -14.11
N THR A 222 10.59 -7.51 -15.25
CA THR A 222 9.23 -7.69 -15.80
C THR A 222 8.30 -8.44 -14.86
N ASP A 223 8.84 -9.40 -14.10
CA ASP A 223 8.08 -10.21 -13.14
C ASP A 223 7.49 -9.34 -12.03
N GLY A 224 8.30 -8.42 -11.52
CA GLY A 224 7.88 -7.46 -10.50
C GLY A 224 6.79 -6.54 -11.01
N LEU A 225 6.81 -6.19 -12.30
CA LEU A 225 5.81 -5.31 -12.91
C LEU A 225 4.42 -5.96 -12.93
N TYR A 226 4.32 -7.24 -13.29
CA TYR A 226 3.05 -7.98 -13.21
C TYR A 226 2.53 -8.07 -11.78
N GLN A 227 3.40 -8.44 -10.83
CA GLN A 227 3.01 -8.55 -9.43
C GLN A 227 2.57 -7.20 -8.86
N PHE A 228 3.29 -6.12 -9.17
CA PHE A 228 2.94 -4.76 -8.77
C PHE A 228 1.58 -4.34 -9.35
N ALA A 229 1.35 -4.57 -10.65
CA ALA A 229 0.08 -4.26 -11.30
C ALA A 229 -1.09 -5.08 -10.72
N ALA A 230 -0.88 -6.37 -10.43
CA ALA A 230 -1.88 -7.23 -9.80
C ALA A 230 -2.24 -6.75 -8.39
N VAL A 231 -1.22 -6.43 -7.57
CA VAL A 231 -1.41 -5.90 -6.21
C VAL A 231 -2.12 -4.55 -6.24
N LEU A 232 -1.80 -3.65 -7.16
CA LEU A 232 -2.51 -2.38 -7.30
C LEU A 232 -3.99 -2.57 -7.62
N ASN A 233 -4.33 -3.48 -8.53
CA ASN A 233 -5.72 -3.77 -8.88
C ASN A 233 -6.49 -4.44 -7.73
N LEU A 234 -5.86 -5.36 -6.99
CA LEU A 234 -6.44 -5.94 -5.79
C LEU A 234 -6.64 -4.90 -4.69
N ASN A 235 -5.66 -4.01 -4.47
CA ASN A 235 -5.80 -2.90 -3.53
C ASN A 235 -6.96 -1.98 -3.91
N LEU A 236 -7.10 -1.63 -5.19
CA LEU A 236 -8.20 -0.80 -5.66
C LEU A 236 -9.55 -1.51 -5.47
N ALA A 237 -9.64 -2.80 -5.76
CA ALA A 237 -10.84 -3.59 -5.50
C ALA A 237 -11.22 -3.61 -4.00
N VAL A 238 -10.26 -3.90 -3.12
CA VAL A 238 -10.50 -3.98 -1.68
C VAL A 238 -10.87 -2.62 -1.10
N ILE A 239 -10.15 -1.56 -1.48
CA ILE A 239 -10.45 -0.19 -1.03
C ILE A 239 -11.84 0.23 -1.54
N ASN A 240 -12.16 -0.02 -2.82
CA ASN A 240 -13.46 0.32 -3.39
C ASN A 240 -14.61 -0.50 -2.79
N LEU A 241 -14.34 -1.64 -2.16
CA LEU A 241 -15.35 -2.43 -1.46
C LEU A 241 -15.65 -1.88 -0.05
N LEU A 242 -14.78 -1.02 0.51
CA LEU A 242 -15.01 -0.46 1.83
C LEU A 242 -16.27 0.42 1.85
N PRO A 243 -17.05 0.40 2.96
CA PRO A 243 -18.26 1.20 3.11
C PRO A 243 -17.92 2.66 3.41
N LEU A 244 -17.10 3.29 2.56
CA LEU A 244 -16.68 4.68 2.65
C LEU A 244 -17.41 5.50 1.59
N PRO A 245 -17.96 6.68 1.95
CA PRO A 245 -18.57 7.55 0.95
C PRO A 245 -17.56 7.96 -0.12
N ALA A 246 -18.02 8.19 -1.35
CA ALA A 246 -17.25 8.40 -2.59
C ALA A 246 -16.68 7.16 -3.28
N LEU A 247 -16.64 6.01 -2.61
CA LEU A 247 -16.24 4.74 -3.21
C LEU A 247 -17.49 3.92 -3.59
N ASP A 248 -17.31 2.95 -4.49
CA ASP A 248 -18.37 2.04 -4.93
C ASP A 248 -19.04 1.32 -3.74
N GLY A 249 -18.25 0.93 -2.75
CA GLY A 249 -18.67 0.28 -1.51
C GLY A 249 -19.51 1.19 -0.61
N GLY A 250 -19.37 2.51 -0.72
CA GLY A 250 -20.25 3.48 -0.08
C GLY A 250 -21.66 3.42 -0.65
N SER A 251 -21.81 3.48 -1.97
CA SER A 251 -23.09 3.31 -2.66
C SER A 251 -23.69 1.93 -2.39
N LEU A 252 -22.86 0.88 -2.41
CA LEU A 252 -23.29 -0.48 -2.07
C LEU A 252 -23.81 -0.56 -0.62
N ALA A 253 -23.13 0.07 0.33
CA ALA A 253 -23.57 0.14 1.73
C ALA A 253 -24.92 0.84 1.87
N LEU A 254 -25.17 1.92 1.12
CA LEU A 254 -26.48 2.60 1.12
C LEU A 254 -27.59 1.70 0.56
N VAL A 255 -27.32 0.97 -0.53
CA VAL A 255 -28.25 -0.02 -1.10
C VAL A 255 -28.52 -1.16 -0.12
N LEU A 256 -27.51 -1.64 0.61
CA LEU A 256 -27.67 -2.65 1.66
C LEU A 256 -28.52 -2.13 2.84
N ILE A 257 -28.35 -0.87 3.24
CA ILE A 257 -29.18 -0.23 4.27
C ILE A 257 -30.63 -0.10 3.79
N GLU A 258 -30.86 0.25 2.52
CA GLU A 258 -32.20 0.27 1.92
C GLU A 258 -32.84 -1.13 1.94
N ALA A 259 -32.09 -2.17 1.58
CA ALA A 259 -32.53 -3.56 1.62
C ALA A 259 -32.97 -3.94 3.04
N ALA A 260 -32.13 -3.64 4.05
CA ALA A 260 -32.41 -3.90 5.46
C ALA A 260 -33.65 -3.15 5.97
N ARG A 261 -33.98 -1.99 5.39
CA ARG A 261 -35.16 -1.18 5.73
C ARG A 261 -36.43 -1.60 4.95
N GLY A 262 -36.41 -2.75 4.29
CA GLY A 262 -37.55 -3.27 3.53
C GLY A 262 -37.77 -2.55 2.20
N GLY A 263 -36.70 -2.11 1.54
CA GLY A 263 -36.76 -1.44 0.23
C GLY A 263 -37.18 0.04 0.28
N ARG A 264 -37.19 0.63 1.48
CA ARG A 264 -37.45 2.07 1.62
C ARG A 264 -36.20 2.85 1.22
N LYS A 265 -36.23 3.51 0.06
CA LYS A 265 -35.15 4.37 -0.45
C LYS A 265 -34.77 5.46 0.56
N LEU A 266 -33.48 5.79 0.60
CA LEU A 266 -33.02 6.99 1.31
C LEU A 266 -33.49 8.23 0.55
N PRO A 267 -33.80 9.33 1.26
CA PRO A 267 -33.98 10.62 0.60
C PRO A 267 -32.72 10.96 -0.21
N MET A 268 -32.92 11.36 -1.48
CA MET A 268 -31.83 11.68 -2.42
C MET A 268 -30.84 12.70 -1.83
N GLU A 269 -31.35 13.69 -1.09
CA GLU A 269 -30.52 14.71 -0.42
C GLU A 269 -29.54 14.12 0.60
N ILE A 270 -29.96 13.09 1.34
CA ILE A 270 -29.11 12.44 2.37
C ILE A 270 -28.03 11.60 1.68
N GLU A 271 -28.41 10.83 0.67
CA GLU A 271 -27.47 10.05 -0.13
C GLU A 271 -26.41 10.94 -0.78
N GLN A 272 -26.82 12.03 -1.44
CA GLN A 272 -25.91 13.00 -2.06
C GLN A 272 -25.00 13.68 -1.04
N ARG A 273 -25.53 14.08 0.14
CA ARG A 273 -24.71 14.66 1.21
C ARG A 273 -23.68 13.66 1.74
N ILE A 274 -24.05 12.40 1.95
CA ILE A 274 -23.12 11.36 2.38
C ILE A 274 -22.03 11.18 1.33
N MET A 275 -22.39 10.96 0.07
CA MET A 275 -21.43 10.71 -1.00
C MET A 275 -20.51 11.91 -1.26
N SER A 276 -21.06 13.13 -1.35
CA SER A 276 -20.26 14.35 -1.53
C SER A 276 -19.30 14.62 -0.36
N SER A 277 -19.69 14.29 0.89
CA SER A 277 -18.80 14.40 2.05
C SER A 277 -17.57 13.49 1.92
N GLY A 278 -17.76 12.29 1.35
CA GLY A 278 -16.66 11.38 1.02
C GLY A 278 -15.73 11.94 -0.04
N ILE A 279 -16.29 12.52 -1.10
CA ILE A 279 -15.49 13.06 -2.22
C ILE A 279 -14.62 14.20 -1.67
N MET A 280 -15.22 15.08 -0.86
CA MET A 280 -14.49 16.15 -0.19
C MET A 280 -13.38 15.61 0.71
N ALA A 281 -13.65 14.55 1.49
CA ALA A 281 -12.65 13.92 2.35
C ALA A 281 -11.50 13.31 1.56
N VAL A 282 -11.78 12.60 0.45
CA VAL A 282 -10.78 12.00 -0.44
C VAL A 282 -9.92 13.07 -1.09
N ILE A 283 -10.52 14.17 -1.56
CA ILE A 283 -9.76 15.30 -2.15
C ILE A 283 -8.85 15.95 -1.10
N LEU A 284 -9.37 16.24 0.09
CA LEU A 284 -8.57 16.83 1.17
C LEU A 284 -7.42 15.91 1.61
N LEU A 285 -7.70 14.61 1.75
CA LEU A 285 -6.69 13.61 2.07
C LEU A 285 -5.65 13.50 0.95
N GLY A 286 -6.08 13.47 -0.31
CA GLY A 286 -5.20 13.41 -1.47
C GLY A 286 -4.25 14.60 -1.53
N LEU A 287 -4.78 15.82 -1.38
CA LEU A 287 -3.97 17.05 -1.30
C LEU A 287 -2.98 17.00 -0.13
N PHE A 288 -3.44 16.57 1.05
CA PHE A 288 -2.59 16.41 2.22
C PHE A 288 -1.44 15.42 1.96
N LEU A 289 -1.73 14.26 1.38
CA LEU A 289 -0.72 13.24 1.05
C LEU A 289 0.26 13.73 0.00
N ILE A 290 -0.20 14.44 -1.03
CA ILE A 290 0.68 15.02 -2.07
C ILE A 290 1.63 16.03 -1.44
N VAL A 291 1.13 16.95 -0.61
CA VAL A 291 1.97 17.94 0.06
C VAL A 291 2.97 17.25 0.99
N ARG A 292 2.51 16.31 1.83
CA ARG A 292 3.36 15.53 2.74
C ARG A 292 4.47 14.80 1.98
N ASP A 293 4.12 14.10 0.90
CA ASP A 293 5.07 13.31 0.11
C ASP A 293 6.07 14.22 -0.61
N THR A 294 5.60 15.34 -1.17
CA THR A 294 6.46 16.33 -1.83
C THR A 294 7.47 16.93 -0.86
N LEU A 295 7.05 17.27 0.36
CA LEU A 295 7.94 17.79 1.41
C LEU A 295 8.95 16.74 1.92
N ASN A 296 8.66 15.45 1.74
CA ASN A 296 9.55 14.36 2.14
C ASN A 296 10.59 14.00 1.07
N LEU A 297 10.54 14.59 -0.13
CA LEU A 297 11.55 14.38 -1.18
C LEU A 297 12.89 14.98 -0.76
N ASP A 298 13.98 14.25 -0.99
CA ASP A 298 15.31 14.67 -0.52
C ASP A 298 15.78 15.98 -1.14
N PHE A 299 15.49 16.19 -2.43
CA PHE A 299 15.72 17.48 -3.11
C PHE A 299 15.02 18.66 -2.42
N ILE A 300 13.78 18.45 -1.94
CA ILE A 300 13.01 19.51 -1.25
C ILE A 300 13.59 19.76 0.14
N LYS A 301 14.02 18.71 0.85
CA LYS A 301 14.72 18.85 2.13
C LYS A 301 16.04 19.61 1.97
N ASP A 302 16.82 19.30 0.93
CA ASP A 302 18.10 19.96 0.65
C ASP A 302 17.90 21.46 0.33
N ILE A 303 16.89 21.80 -0.46
CA ILE A 303 16.51 23.21 -0.70
C ILE A 303 16.09 23.89 0.60
N MET A 304 15.28 23.22 1.43
CA MET A 304 14.81 23.80 2.69
C MET A 304 15.97 24.06 3.65
N LEU A 305 16.91 23.11 3.77
CA LEU A 305 18.14 23.27 4.54
C LEU A 305 19.03 24.39 4.00
N PHE A 306 19.14 24.50 2.66
CA PHE A 306 19.89 25.57 2.02
C PHE A 306 19.27 26.96 2.29
N ILE A 307 17.94 27.07 2.22
CA ILE A 307 17.21 28.31 2.54
C ILE A 307 17.38 28.66 4.02
N GLU A 308 17.28 27.69 4.93
CA GLU A 308 17.52 27.91 6.36
C GLU A 308 18.96 28.39 6.61
N ALA A 309 19.96 27.79 5.95
CA ALA A 309 21.35 28.21 6.05
C ALA A 309 21.58 29.63 5.49
N LEU A 310 20.95 29.98 4.37
CA LEU A 310 20.99 31.35 3.83
C LEU A 310 20.34 32.37 4.76
N PHE A 311 19.20 32.01 5.37
CA PHE A 311 18.51 32.87 6.31
C PHE A 311 19.33 33.09 7.58
N ASP A 312 19.91 32.03 8.15
CA ASP A 312 20.75 32.11 9.36
C ASP A 312 22.03 32.92 9.08
N LYS A 313 22.65 32.75 7.90
CA LYS A 313 23.78 33.56 7.45
C LYS A 313 23.41 35.04 7.29
N THR A 314 22.25 35.33 6.69
CA THR A 314 21.77 36.72 6.50
C THR A 314 21.43 37.39 7.84
N VAL A 315 20.82 36.66 8.78
CA VAL A 315 20.50 37.18 10.12
C VAL A 315 21.76 37.39 10.96
N SER A 316 22.75 36.51 10.83
CA SER A 316 24.07 36.64 11.46
C SER A 316 24.84 37.85 10.92
N GLU A 317 24.87 38.03 9.59
CA GLU A 317 25.53 39.17 8.93
C GLU A 317 24.80 40.50 9.17
N ALA A 318 23.47 40.49 9.34
CA ALA A 318 22.66 41.67 9.66
C ALA A 318 22.75 42.12 11.14
N GLY A 319 23.56 41.45 11.98
CA GLY A 319 23.79 41.87 13.37
C GLY A 319 22.56 41.79 14.28
N LEU A 320 21.50 41.09 13.87
CA LEU A 320 20.26 40.91 14.64
C LEU A 320 20.37 39.68 15.56
N VAL A 321 21.42 39.65 16.37
CA VAL A 321 21.54 38.68 17.48
C VAL A 321 21.53 39.46 18.79
N PHE A 322 20.34 39.92 19.20
CA PHE A 322 20.07 40.10 20.62
C PHE A 322 18.63 39.66 20.95
N ASP A 323 18.57 38.73 21.91
CA ASP A 323 17.45 38.49 22.81
C ASP A 323 16.32 37.51 22.44
N VAL A 324 16.65 36.34 21.87
CA VAL A 324 15.75 35.16 21.97
C VAL A 324 16.46 33.91 22.52
N ARG A 325 17.80 33.86 22.49
CA ARG A 325 18.59 32.69 22.95
C ARG A 325 18.70 32.52 24.47
N LYS A 326 18.12 33.40 25.29
CA LYS A 326 18.16 33.26 26.77
C LYS A 326 16.88 32.65 27.38
N LYS A 327 15.81 32.46 26.60
CA LYS A 327 14.54 31.88 27.09
C LYS A 327 14.26 30.45 26.64
N ALA A 328 15.08 29.88 25.75
CA ALA A 328 14.84 28.56 25.16
C ALA A 328 15.75 27.44 25.71
N THR A 329 16.83 27.77 26.43
CA THR A 329 17.86 26.79 26.83
C THR A 329 17.50 25.98 28.08
N ASP A 330 16.39 26.28 28.77
CA ASP A 330 15.94 25.52 29.94
C ASP A 330 14.79 24.53 29.66
N LYS A 331 14.42 24.29 28.39
CA LYS A 331 13.25 23.43 28.09
C LYS A 331 13.40 22.44 26.95
N ILE A 332 14.63 22.04 26.62
CA ILE A 332 14.87 21.02 25.59
C ILE A 332 15.73 19.90 26.19
N ASN A 333 15.14 19.15 27.12
CA ASN A 333 15.45 17.74 27.30
C ASN A 333 14.11 16.99 27.24
N HIS A 334 14.03 16.08 26.26
CA HIS A 334 12.88 15.25 25.90
C HIS A 334 11.69 15.96 25.23
N THR A 335 11.61 15.88 23.90
CA THR A 335 10.35 15.53 23.22
C THR A 335 10.56 15.13 21.76
N LYS A 336 9.86 14.07 21.38
CA LYS A 336 9.67 13.56 20.01
C LYS A 336 9.27 14.68 19.05
N TYR A 337 9.70 14.57 17.80
CA TYR A 337 9.29 15.43 16.69
C TYR A 337 7.76 15.53 16.63
N THR A 338 7.25 16.65 17.13
CA THR A 338 5.88 17.12 16.92
C THR A 338 5.96 18.12 15.76
N PRO A 339 5.01 18.16 14.80
CA PRO A 339 5.04 19.15 13.74
C PRO A 339 5.18 20.53 14.36
N SER A 340 6.19 21.28 13.92
CA SER A 340 6.62 22.48 14.61
C SER A 340 5.45 23.45 14.78
N ARG A 341 5.37 24.10 15.94
CA ARG A 341 4.38 25.13 16.30
C ARG A 341 4.21 26.20 15.21
N LYS A 342 5.25 26.41 14.38
CA LYS A 342 5.26 27.27 13.19
C LYS A 342 4.30 26.81 12.08
N PHE A 343 4.12 25.50 11.89
CA PHE A 343 3.16 24.94 10.93
C PHE A 343 1.70 25.13 11.39
N PHE A 344 1.44 24.97 12.69
CA PHE A 344 0.13 25.28 13.27
C PHE A 344 -0.17 26.78 13.21
N GLU A 345 0.83 27.63 13.47
CA GLU A 345 0.70 29.09 13.30
C GLU A 345 0.47 29.50 11.84
N PHE A 346 1.05 28.79 10.87
CA PHE A 346 0.77 28.98 9.45
C PHE A 346 -0.68 28.60 9.09
N LEU A 347 -1.15 27.42 9.54
CA LEU A 347 -2.54 26.99 9.32
C LEU A 347 -3.55 27.93 9.97
N THR A 348 -3.27 28.43 11.18
CA THR A 348 -4.14 29.37 11.91
C THR A 348 -4.16 30.77 11.28
N ARG A 349 -3.08 31.16 10.58
CA ARG A 349 -3.03 32.40 9.79
C ARG A 349 -3.66 32.26 8.41
N ALA A 350 -3.75 31.05 7.86
CA ALA A 350 -4.37 30.78 6.58
C ALA A 350 -5.91 30.63 6.67
N THR A 351 -6.46 30.27 7.83
CA THR A 351 -7.91 30.07 8.05
C THR A 351 -8.78 31.29 7.70
N PRO A 352 -8.41 32.54 8.06
CA PRO A 352 -9.19 33.73 7.69
C PRO A 352 -9.17 34.01 6.18
N VAL A 353 -8.08 33.66 5.48
CA VAL A 353 -7.94 33.84 4.03
C VAL A 353 -8.81 32.82 3.28
N LEU A 354 -8.84 31.57 3.77
CA LEU A 354 -9.72 30.52 3.22
C LEU A 354 -11.20 30.78 3.52
N LEU A 355 -11.55 31.32 4.70
CA LEU A 355 -12.92 31.78 5.00
C LEU A 355 -13.30 33.01 4.15
N GLY A 356 -12.35 33.88 3.82
CA GLY A 356 -12.55 35.02 2.93
C GLY A 356 -12.88 34.61 1.49
N LEU A 357 -12.20 33.57 0.98
CA LEU A 357 -12.49 32.97 -0.33
C LEU A 357 -13.84 32.24 -0.35
N TRP A 358 -14.26 31.64 0.77
CA TRP A 358 -15.59 31.03 0.92
C TRP A 358 -16.72 32.08 1.00
N ARG A 359 -16.50 33.23 1.64
CA ARG A 359 -17.48 34.34 1.65
C ARG A 359 -17.54 35.11 0.32
N GLY A 360 -16.43 35.18 -0.42
CA GLY A 360 -16.35 35.90 -1.70
C GLY A 360 -17.02 35.20 -2.89
N SER A 361 -17.34 33.92 -2.78
CA SER A 361 -18.02 33.14 -3.83
C SER A 361 -19.55 33.08 -3.68
N GLY A 362 -20.11 33.67 -2.63
CA GLY A 362 -21.56 33.68 -2.34
C GLY A 362 -22.34 34.90 -2.86
N GLN A 363 -21.70 35.84 -3.58
CA GLN A 363 -22.38 37.00 -4.18
C GLN A 363 -22.07 37.10 -5.67
N LYS A 364 -22.78 36.30 -6.48
CA LYS A 364 -23.27 36.63 -7.83
C LYS A 364 -23.88 35.37 -8.48
N LEU A 365 -25.08 35.02 -8.05
CA LEU A 365 -26.05 34.28 -8.85
C LEU A 365 -27.43 34.85 -8.47
N TYR A 366 -27.92 35.79 -9.29
CA TYR A 366 -29.33 36.15 -9.42
C TYR A 366 -29.78 35.65 -10.80
#